data_AF-A0A952KT81-F1
#
_entry.id   AF-A0A952KT81-F1
#
_cell.length_a   1.000
_cell.length_b   1.000
_cell.length_c   1.000
_cell.angle_alpha   90.00
_cell.angle_beta   90.00
_cell.angle_gamma   90.00
#
_symmetry.space_group_name_H-M   'P 1'
#
loop_
_entity.id
_entity.type
_entity.pdbx_description
1 polymer ?
#
loop_
_entity_poly.entity_id
_entity_poly.type
_entity_poly.pdbx_seq_one_letter_code
_entity_poly.pdbx_strand_id
1 'polypeptide(L)'
;MTRPEFIAAYSSLPASDKISFLAQTSHQLTVYLRGSYPDVSGESKLDGLSLKKLQGANELQHHLSSELRHIHVSNPDRYPDDVLLNILWEKADFYGISEELNHSLLYVMKWFQR
;
A
#
# COMPACT_ATOMS: atom_id res chain seq x y z
N MET A 1 10.31 0.56 -13.36
CA MET A 1 10.84 1.48 -12.33
C MET A 1 11.45 0.62 -11.24
N THR A 2 12.70 0.85 -10.90
CA THR A 2 13.39 0.19 -9.79
C THR A 2 12.91 0.76 -8.45
N ARG A 3 13.15 0.08 -7.31
CA ARG A 3 12.79 0.62 -5.99
C ARG A 3 13.43 1.99 -5.71
N PRO A 4 14.74 2.23 -5.98
CA PRO A 4 15.34 3.55 -5.80
C PRO A 4 14.71 4.64 -6.67
N GLU A 5 14.42 4.35 -7.93
CA GLU A 5 13.71 5.29 -8.82
C GLU A 5 12.31 5.62 -8.27
N PHE A 6 11.61 4.62 -7.73
CA PHE A 6 10.28 4.81 -7.16
C PHE A 6 10.32 5.68 -5.89
N ILE A 7 11.27 5.42 -5.00
CA ILE A 7 11.49 6.24 -3.80
C ILE A 7 11.77 7.69 -4.21
N ALA A 8 12.66 7.92 -5.18
CA ALA A 8 12.96 9.26 -5.66
C ALA A 8 11.72 9.96 -6.24
N ALA A 9 10.94 9.25 -7.07
CA ALA A 9 9.70 9.77 -7.66
C ALA A 9 8.68 10.15 -6.58
N TYR A 10 8.38 9.25 -5.64
CA TYR A 10 7.47 9.52 -4.53
C TYR A 10 7.98 10.66 -3.64
N SER A 11 9.28 10.69 -3.32
CA SER A 11 9.87 11.72 -2.45
C SER A 11 9.75 13.12 -3.05
N SER A 12 9.81 13.22 -4.38
CA SER A 12 9.67 14.48 -5.11
C SER A 12 8.24 15.05 -5.13
N LEU A 13 7.24 14.26 -4.75
CA LEU A 13 5.84 14.72 -4.72
C LEU A 13 5.62 15.79 -3.63
N PRO A 14 4.82 16.83 -3.93
CA PRO A 14 4.28 17.72 -2.91
C PRO A 14 3.47 16.95 -1.85
N ALA A 15 3.34 17.51 -0.64
CA ALA A 15 2.60 16.87 0.45
C ALA A 15 1.13 16.54 0.07
N SER A 16 0.46 17.41 -0.68
CA SER A 16 -0.90 17.18 -1.21
C SER A 16 -0.98 15.96 -2.12
N ASP A 17 0.05 15.76 -2.93
CA ASP A 17 0.11 14.68 -3.91
C ASP A 17 0.50 13.37 -3.23
N LYS A 18 1.36 13.43 -2.19
CA LYS A 18 1.63 12.27 -1.32
C LYS A 18 0.36 11.79 -0.61
N ILE A 19 -0.48 12.71 -0.11
CA ILE A 19 -1.77 12.35 0.47
C ILE A 19 -2.65 11.65 -0.58
N SER A 20 -2.78 12.25 -1.76
CA SER A 20 -3.58 11.66 -2.84
C SER A 20 -3.03 10.29 -3.26
N PHE A 21 -1.71 10.16 -3.38
CA PHE A 21 -1.02 8.93 -3.72
C PHE A 21 -1.28 7.82 -2.70
N LEU A 22 -1.13 8.08 -1.41
CA LEU A 22 -1.33 7.08 -0.35
C LEU A 22 -2.79 6.63 -0.28
N ALA A 23 -3.74 7.56 -0.41
CA ALA A 23 -5.17 7.25 -0.43
C ALA A 23 -5.55 6.38 -1.62
N GLN A 24 -5.07 6.73 -2.82
CA GLN A 24 -5.32 5.96 -4.03
C GLN A 24 -4.64 4.59 -3.99
N THR A 25 -3.43 4.50 -3.44
CA THR A 25 -2.73 3.21 -3.25
C THR A 25 -3.52 2.29 -2.32
N SER A 26 -4.03 2.82 -1.20
CA SER A 26 -4.88 2.08 -0.27
C SER A 26 -6.16 1.57 -0.96
N HIS A 27 -6.78 2.42 -1.78
CA HIS A 27 -7.95 2.04 -2.57
C HIS A 27 -7.62 0.92 -3.58
N GLN A 28 -6.54 1.04 -4.36
CA GLN A 28 -6.14 0.03 -5.34
C GLN A 28 -5.80 -1.30 -4.68
N LEU A 29 -5.06 -1.29 -3.57
CA LEU A 29 -4.79 -2.48 -2.77
C LEU A 29 -6.09 -3.18 -2.35
N THR A 30 -7.07 -2.40 -1.90
CA THR A 30 -8.39 -2.93 -1.55
C THR A 30 -9.03 -3.64 -2.73
N VAL A 31 -8.99 -3.04 -3.92
CA VAL A 31 -9.56 -3.65 -5.14
C VAL A 31 -8.88 -4.97 -5.48
N TYR A 32 -7.55 -5.03 -5.47
CA TYR A 32 -6.80 -6.26 -5.75
C TYR A 32 -7.09 -7.37 -4.73
N LEU A 33 -7.13 -7.02 -3.44
CA LEU A 33 -7.22 -8.00 -2.35
C LEU A 33 -8.64 -8.51 -2.12
N ARG A 34 -9.67 -7.89 -2.72
CA ARG A 34 -11.04 -8.44 -2.74
C ARG A 34 -11.13 -9.85 -3.31
N GLY A 35 -10.21 -10.23 -4.21
CA GLY A 35 -10.12 -11.59 -4.72
C GLY A 35 -9.70 -12.64 -3.68
N SER A 36 -9.21 -12.21 -2.50
CA SER A 36 -8.84 -13.10 -1.40
C SER A 36 -9.99 -13.39 -0.42
N TYR A 37 -11.19 -12.85 -0.67
CA TYR A 37 -12.36 -13.17 0.14
C TYR A 37 -12.87 -14.57 -0.15
N PRO A 38 -13.37 -15.28 0.89
CA PRO A 38 -13.98 -16.59 0.69
C PRO A 38 -15.25 -16.42 -0.15
N ASP A 39 -15.61 -17.46 -0.89
CA ASP A 39 -16.90 -17.48 -1.57
C ASP A 39 -18.04 -17.40 -0.55
N VAL A 40 -19.04 -16.56 -0.84
CA VAL A 40 -20.16 -16.22 0.06
C VAL A 40 -21.16 -17.38 0.18
N SER A 41 -20.93 -18.48 -0.54
CA SER A 41 -21.73 -19.71 -0.54
C SER A 41 -21.76 -20.46 0.81
N GLY A 42 -21.09 -19.96 1.86
CA GLY A 42 -21.26 -20.44 3.24
C GLY A 42 -20.49 -21.71 3.59
N GLU A 43 -19.89 -22.39 2.61
CA GLU A 43 -19.09 -23.61 2.81
C GLU A 43 -17.57 -23.37 2.70
N SER A 44 -17.15 -22.20 2.21
CA SER A 44 -15.73 -21.88 2.03
C SER A 44 -15.09 -21.45 3.35
N LYS A 45 -14.43 -22.40 4.02
CA LYS A 45 -13.44 -22.04 5.05
C LYS A 45 -12.34 -21.24 4.39
N LEU A 46 -12.08 -20.05 4.91
CA LEU A 46 -11.00 -19.18 4.49
C LEU A 46 -9.69 -19.96 4.64
N ASP A 47 -9.05 -20.28 3.52
CA ASP A 47 -7.80 -21.03 3.56
C ASP A 47 -6.70 -20.18 4.23
N GLY A 48 -5.65 -20.83 4.73
CA GLY A 48 -4.59 -20.15 5.47
C GLY A 48 -3.83 -19.11 4.63
N LEU A 49 -3.77 -19.28 3.30
CA LEU A 49 -3.13 -18.33 2.40
C LEU A 49 -4.00 -17.08 2.23
N SER A 50 -5.30 -17.26 1.98
CA SER A 50 -6.28 -16.17 1.92
C SER A 50 -6.29 -15.36 3.22
N LEU A 51 -6.22 -16.03 4.37
CA LEU A 51 -6.18 -15.34 5.67
C LEU A 51 -4.91 -14.50 5.80
N LYS A 52 -3.76 -15.07 5.44
CA LYS A 52 -2.46 -14.38 5.49
C LYS A 52 -2.45 -13.16 4.55
N LYS A 53 -3.02 -13.27 3.35
CA LYS A 53 -3.15 -12.14 2.41
C LYS A 53 -4.03 -11.02 2.98
N LEU A 54 -5.16 -11.36 3.58
CA LEU A 54 -6.05 -10.37 4.20
C LEU A 54 -5.42 -9.68 5.42
N GLN A 55 -4.65 -10.40 6.22
CA GLN A 55 -3.84 -9.80 7.29
C GLN A 55 -2.82 -8.82 6.72
N GLY A 56 -2.11 -9.21 5.67
CA GLY A 56 -1.18 -8.31 4.99
C GLY A 56 -1.86 -7.06 4.41
N ALA A 57 -3.03 -7.22 3.80
CA ALA A 57 -3.84 -6.12 3.31
C ALA A 57 -4.13 -5.09 4.41
N ASN A 58 -4.61 -5.58 5.56
CA ASN A 58 -4.93 -4.75 6.71
C ASN A 58 -3.69 -4.03 7.27
N GLU A 59 -2.56 -4.72 7.38
CA GLU A 59 -1.30 -4.13 7.82
C GLU A 59 -0.83 -3.01 6.87
N LEU A 60 -0.86 -3.24 5.56
CA LEU A 60 -0.48 -2.21 4.59
C LEU A 60 -1.43 -1.01 4.67
N GLN A 61 -2.75 -1.24 4.77
CA GLN A 61 -3.73 -0.16 4.96
C GLN A 61 -3.48 0.63 6.24
N HIS A 62 -3.10 -0.03 7.34
CA HIS A 62 -2.75 0.63 8.59
C HIS A 62 -1.55 1.57 8.41
N HIS A 63 -0.47 1.12 7.77
CA HIS A 63 0.70 1.97 7.50
C HIS A 63 0.39 3.14 6.57
N LEU A 64 -0.35 2.89 5.49
CA LEU A 64 -0.77 3.94 4.55
C LEU A 64 -1.64 4.99 5.24
N SER A 65 -2.63 4.57 6.04
CA SER A 65 -3.53 5.47 6.77
C SER A 65 -2.84 6.24 7.90
N SER A 66 -1.87 5.62 8.59
CA SER A 66 -1.03 6.32 9.57
C SER A 66 -0.22 7.43 8.93
N GLU A 67 0.46 7.15 7.80
CA GLU A 67 1.27 8.16 7.13
C GLU A 67 0.39 9.28 6.53
N LEU A 68 -0.76 8.93 5.97
CA LEU A 68 -1.78 9.91 5.54
C LEU A 68 -2.10 10.90 6.65
N ARG A 69 -2.39 10.37 7.85
CA ARG A 69 -2.68 11.19 9.03
C ARG A 69 -1.48 12.06 9.40
N HIS A 70 -0.26 11.51 9.39
CA HIS A 70 0.95 12.25 9.74
C HIS A 70 1.24 13.41 8.79
N ILE A 71 1.11 13.19 7.49
CA ILE A 71 1.28 14.27 6.49
C ILE A 71 0.20 15.34 6.67
N HIS A 72 -1.07 14.94 6.88
CA HIS A 72 -2.17 15.88 7.03
C HIS A 72 -2.00 16.82 8.24
N VAL A 73 -1.49 16.31 9.36
CA VAL A 73 -1.27 17.12 10.57
C VAL A 73 0.14 17.73 10.65
N SER A 74 0.94 17.63 9.58
CA SER A 74 2.34 18.08 9.56
C SER A 74 3.17 17.52 10.72
N ASN A 75 2.99 16.24 11.04
CA ASN A 75 3.68 15.58 12.16
C ASN A 75 5.20 15.48 11.87
N PRO A 76 6.08 16.04 12.72
CA PRO A 76 7.53 15.91 12.56
C PRO A 76 8.03 14.47 12.72
N ASP A 77 7.31 13.61 13.45
CA ASP A 77 7.68 12.21 13.70
C ASP A 77 7.23 11.25 12.58
N ARG A 78 6.86 11.79 11.41
CA ARG A 78 6.49 10.96 10.25
C ARG A 78 7.69 10.14 9.77
N TYR A 79 7.42 9.00 9.14
CA TYR A 79 8.51 8.24 8.54
C TYR A 79 9.14 9.03 7.40
N PRO A 80 10.47 8.95 7.24
CA PRO A 80 11.11 9.27 5.98
C PRO A 80 10.46 8.46 4.85
N ASP A 81 10.35 9.07 3.67
CA ASP A 81 9.60 8.51 2.54
C ASP A 81 10.16 7.15 2.09
N ASP A 82 11.48 6.98 2.12
CA ASP A 82 12.18 5.74 1.82
C ASP A 82 11.91 4.66 2.88
N VAL A 83 11.91 5.04 4.16
CA VAL A 83 11.62 4.15 5.29
C VAL A 83 10.18 3.61 5.18
N LEU A 84 9.20 4.48 4.92
CA LEU A 84 7.82 4.06 4.70
C LEU A 84 7.72 3.03 3.57
N LEU A 85 8.28 3.33 2.41
CA LEU A 85 8.17 2.45 1.24
C LEU A 85 8.85 1.10 1.48
N ASN A 86 10.00 1.09 2.18
CA ASN A 86 10.66 -0.15 2.57
C ASN A 86 9.80 -0.98 3.54
N ILE A 87 9.18 -0.37 4.55
CA ILE A 87 8.24 -1.06 5.46
C ILE A 87 7.09 -1.69 4.69
N LEU A 88 6.51 -0.98 3.71
CA LEU A 88 5.43 -1.52 2.89
C LEU A 88 5.89 -2.73 2.08
N TRP A 89 7.05 -2.65 1.42
CA TRP A 89 7.60 -3.77 0.66
C TRP A 89 7.94 -4.97 1.53
N GLU A 90 8.60 -4.76 2.68
CA GLU A 90 8.95 -5.85 3.61
C GLU A 90 7.70 -6.57 4.13
N LYS A 91 6.65 -5.82 4.48
CA LYS A 91 5.37 -6.41 4.88
C LYS A 91 4.73 -7.17 3.74
N ALA A 92 4.69 -6.60 2.54
CA ALA A 92 4.11 -7.28 1.40
C ALA A 92 4.84 -8.58 1.06
N ASP A 93 6.18 -8.58 1.14
CA ASP A 93 7.03 -9.76 0.96
C ASP A 93 6.71 -10.82 2.03
N PHE A 94 6.60 -10.41 3.30
CA PHE A 94 6.24 -11.33 4.40
C PHE A 94 4.85 -11.97 4.23
N TYR A 95 3.86 -11.18 3.81
CA TYR A 95 2.47 -11.64 3.63
C TYR A 95 2.19 -12.31 2.28
N GLY A 96 3.13 -12.25 1.33
CA GLY A 96 2.97 -12.81 -0.02
C GLY A 96 2.02 -12.02 -0.89
N ILE A 97 2.04 -10.68 -0.77
CA ILE A 97 1.19 -9.73 -1.53
C ILE A 97 2.01 -8.65 -2.25
N SER A 98 3.28 -8.93 -2.54
CA SER A 98 4.22 -7.98 -3.16
C SER A 98 3.81 -7.57 -4.57
N GLU A 99 3.21 -8.48 -5.33
CA GLU A 99 2.72 -8.18 -6.68
C GLU A 99 1.55 -7.20 -6.62
N GLU A 100 0.58 -7.44 -5.74
CA GLU A 100 -0.57 -6.57 -5.52
C GLU A 100 -0.13 -5.17 -5.05
N LEU A 101 0.85 -5.08 -4.14
CA LEU A 101 1.43 -3.80 -3.73
C LEU A 101 2.14 -3.09 -4.89
N ASN A 102 3.03 -3.77 -5.60
CA ASN A 102 3.81 -3.16 -6.68
C ASN A 102 2.90 -2.67 -7.81
N HIS A 103 1.87 -3.44 -8.19
CA HIS A 103 0.88 -3.01 -9.17
C HIS A 103 0.13 -1.76 -8.70
N SER A 104 -0.31 -1.73 -7.44
CA SER A 104 -1.01 -0.57 -6.88
C SER A 104 -0.13 0.68 -6.90
N LEU A 105 1.12 0.57 -6.42
CA LEU A 105 2.08 1.67 -6.38
C LEU A 105 2.38 2.21 -7.79
N LEU A 106 2.70 1.33 -8.74
CA LEU A 106 3.01 1.72 -10.12
C LEU A 106 1.80 2.28 -10.86
N TYR A 107 0.62 1.71 -10.65
CA TYR A 107 -0.61 2.19 -11.27
C TYR A 107 -0.90 3.63 -10.84
N VAL A 108 -0.83 3.89 -9.54
CA VAL A 108 -1.11 5.22 -8.98
C VAL A 108 -0.01 6.22 -9.36
N MET A 109 1.26 5.83 -9.33
CA MET A 109 2.37 6.72 -9.68
C MET A 109 2.25 7.31 -11.09
N LYS A 110 1.69 6.56 -12.05
CA LYS A 110 1.44 7.04 -13.43
C LYS A 110 0.54 8.28 -13.49
N TRP A 111 -0.24 8.58 -12.45
CA TRP A 111 -1.12 9.73 -12.42
C TRP A 111 -0.37 11.03 -12.10
N PHE A 112 0.77 10.93 -11.43
CA PHE A 112 1.60 12.05 -10.98
C PHE A 112 2.81 12.32 -11.90
N GLN A 113 2.97 11.52 -12.96
CA GLN A 113 4.04 11.65 -13.95
C GLN A 113 3.56 12.24 -15.29
N ARG A 114 2.38 12.84 -15.30
CA ARG A 114 1.78 13.52 -16.47
C ARG A 114 2.06 15.01 -16.40
#